data_AF-A0A4S2UJ72-F1
#
_entry.id   AF-A0A4S2UJ72-F1
#
_cell.length_a   1.000
_cell.length_b   1.000
_cell.length_c   1.000
_cell.angle_alpha   90.00
_cell.angle_beta   90.00
_cell.angle_gamma   90.00
#
_symmetry.space_group_name_H-M   'P 1'
#
loop_
_entity.id
_entity.type
_entity.pdbx_description
1 polymer ?
#
loop_
_entity_poly.entity_id
_entity_poly.type
_entity_poly.pdbx_seq_one_letter_code
_entity_poly.pdbx_strand_id
1 'polypeptide(L)'
;MVAMWTVPPWRWFAKLGATFGALLLFAIGGGIGGQLDDGSTDKANAKAPAAADERHTPASSATASAPPEIADYTGRSLAEAEERTRSVGFTTTRHDASTENRAIHNSANWRVCFQDSDTARMTIDFAAAKSGEPCPKEDGGPLAWPMMPDVVGATYASAVKSLTHSGISLSRVTLDDVYLDVDAPTADEAAKNGNEWHVCFQSPDDKKQVHSTTEVRLDLGRWTDDSSVRSCPDSKDTTYEDPANAPDSHEDEDGDGSGSASGGDGHSSGAARSGSSGGSGAPSGGNTPSDGSSGGSSSGGSSSGGGASGGGTSGGSSGTVHPGAFCSPPATGVTAAGTPMVCGPAADGRNRWHHA
;
A
#
# COMPACT_ATOMS: atom_id res chain seq x y z
N MET A 1 -11.20 8.64 -38.19
CA MET A 1 -10.84 9.47 -37.02
C MET A 1 -12.10 9.75 -36.22
N VAL A 2 -12.23 9.16 -35.03
CA VAL A 2 -13.33 9.44 -34.08
C VAL A 2 -12.68 9.62 -32.71
N ALA A 3 -12.71 10.84 -32.19
CA ALA A 3 -12.10 11.16 -30.89
C ALA A 3 -13.08 10.87 -29.76
N MET A 4 -12.97 9.68 -29.13
CA MET A 4 -13.65 9.41 -27.86
C MET A 4 -12.90 10.10 -26.72
N TRP A 5 -13.49 11.17 -26.18
CA TRP A 5 -13.02 11.81 -24.95
C TRP A 5 -13.57 11.07 -23.74
N THR A 6 -12.71 10.30 -23.06
CA THR A 6 -13.01 9.70 -21.75
C THR A 6 -12.83 10.76 -20.64
N VAL A 7 -13.92 11.18 -20.02
CA VAL A 7 -13.90 12.16 -18.92
C VAL A 7 -13.69 11.44 -17.57
N PRO A 8 -12.83 11.93 -16.65
CA PRO A 8 -12.56 11.27 -15.37
C PRO A 8 -13.82 11.10 -14.48
N PRO A 9 -13.92 9.99 -13.71
CA PRO A 9 -15.13 9.63 -12.95
C PRO A 9 -15.47 10.56 -11.77
N TRP A 10 -14.60 11.51 -11.42
CA TRP A 10 -14.72 12.33 -10.21
C TRP A 10 -15.88 13.34 -10.22
N ARG A 11 -16.56 13.54 -11.36
CA ARG A 11 -17.68 14.49 -11.48
C ARG A 11 -19.07 13.94 -11.16
N TRP A 12 -19.22 12.66 -10.82
CA TRP A 12 -20.54 12.10 -10.48
C TRP A 12 -21.01 12.47 -9.06
N PHE A 13 -20.10 12.49 -8.08
CA PHE A 13 -20.43 12.75 -6.67
C PHE A 13 -20.87 14.19 -6.37
N ALA A 14 -20.57 15.16 -7.24
CA ALA A 14 -20.93 16.57 -7.04
C ALA A 14 -22.42 16.90 -7.22
N LYS A 15 -23.27 15.95 -7.68
CA LYS A 15 -24.70 16.19 -7.96
C LYS A 15 -25.69 15.68 -6.91
N LEU A 16 -25.25 14.97 -5.86
CA LEU A 16 -26.13 14.49 -4.79
C LEU A 16 -26.19 15.39 -3.55
N GLY A 17 -25.31 16.40 -3.44
CA GLY A 17 -25.24 17.29 -2.27
C GLY A 17 -26.30 18.41 -2.19
N ALA A 18 -27.22 18.52 -3.16
CA ALA A 18 -28.04 19.73 -3.35
C ALA A 18 -29.50 19.64 -2.84
N THR A 19 -29.98 18.50 -2.35
CA THR A 19 -31.41 18.29 -2.02
C THR A 19 -31.74 18.09 -0.55
N PHE A 20 -30.77 17.86 0.33
CA PHE A 20 -31.02 17.67 1.78
C PHE A 20 -30.88 18.95 2.64
N GLY A 21 -30.35 20.04 2.10
CA GLY A 21 -30.14 21.30 2.84
C GLY A 21 -31.38 22.17 3.06
N ALA A 22 -32.55 21.81 2.52
CA ALA A 22 -33.72 22.69 2.45
C ALA A 22 -34.88 22.35 3.39
N LEU A 23 -34.81 21.24 4.16
CA LEU A 23 -35.95 20.75 4.97
C LEU A 23 -35.84 21.01 6.48
N LEU A 24 -34.79 21.69 6.96
CA LEU A 24 -34.47 21.82 8.39
C LEU A 24 -34.45 23.28 8.90
N LEU A 25 -35.23 24.16 8.24
CA LEU A 25 -35.35 25.59 8.59
C LEU A 25 -36.80 26.07 8.81
N PHE A 26 -37.75 25.15 9.08
CA PHE A 26 -39.18 25.48 9.26
C PHE A 26 -39.80 25.03 10.60
N ALA A 27 -38.99 24.67 11.59
CA ALA A 27 -39.45 24.08 12.87
C ALA A 27 -39.17 24.94 14.12
N ILE A 28 -38.87 26.24 13.98
CA ILE A 28 -38.72 27.18 15.11
C ILE A 28 -39.51 28.46 14.81
N GLY A 29 -40.75 28.54 15.32
CA GLY A 29 -41.60 29.73 15.13
C GLY A 29 -43.07 29.50 15.43
N GLY A 30 -43.45 29.49 16.71
CA GLY A 30 -44.86 29.37 17.13
C GLY A 30 -45.01 29.30 18.65
N GLY A 31 -45.13 30.45 19.32
CA GLY A 31 -45.31 30.53 20.76
C GLY A 31 -46.78 30.70 21.17
N ILE A 32 -47.14 30.13 22.32
CA ILE A 32 -48.36 30.37 23.12
C ILE A 32 -47.91 30.19 24.60
N GLY A 33 -48.29 30.99 25.59
CA GLY A 33 -49.25 32.10 25.62
C GLY A 33 -50.39 31.86 26.62
N GLY A 34 -50.12 32.01 27.92
CA GLY A 34 -51.09 31.86 29.02
C GLY A 34 -50.35 31.54 30.33
N GLN A 35 -50.32 32.32 31.40
CA GLN A 35 -51.24 33.29 32.04
C GLN A 35 -52.31 32.63 32.94
N LEU A 36 -52.10 32.84 34.26
CA LEU A 36 -53.05 32.84 35.39
C LEU A 36 -53.90 31.57 35.65
N ASP A 37 -53.88 31.08 36.89
CA ASP A 37 -54.92 31.50 37.83
C ASP A 37 -54.46 31.46 39.30
N ASP A 38 -55.15 32.22 40.14
CA ASP A 38 -54.88 32.42 41.57
C ASP A 38 -55.77 31.54 42.46
N GLY A 39 -55.31 31.30 43.69
CA GLY A 39 -56.16 31.23 44.88
C GLY A 39 -57.26 30.15 44.97
N SER A 40 -57.03 29.15 45.82
CA SER A 40 -58.08 28.78 46.77
C SER A 40 -57.54 28.49 48.15
N THR A 41 -58.02 29.27 49.12
CA THR A 41 -57.88 29.00 50.55
C THR A 41 -58.59 27.71 50.92
N ASP A 42 -57.98 26.93 51.81
CA ASP A 42 -58.77 26.48 52.96
C ASP A 42 -57.96 26.41 54.26
N LYS A 43 -58.62 26.75 55.36
CA LYS A 43 -58.00 26.82 56.70
C LYS A 43 -58.27 25.54 57.49
N ALA A 44 -57.24 25.01 58.13
CA ALA A 44 -57.42 24.34 59.42
C ALA A 44 -56.20 24.56 60.33
N ASN A 45 -56.46 25.08 61.53
CA ASN A 45 -55.58 24.96 62.70
C ASN A 45 -55.41 23.45 63.05
N ALA A 46 -54.43 23.00 63.84
CA ALA A 46 -53.79 23.69 64.96
C ALA A 46 -52.48 23.05 65.44
N LYS A 47 -51.75 23.82 66.26
CA LYS A 47 -51.08 23.38 67.50
C LYS A 47 -49.78 22.54 67.38
N ALA A 48 -48.65 23.26 67.46
CA ALA A 48 -47.46 22.76 68.16
C ALA A 48 -47.75 22.59 69.67
N PRO A 49 -47.02 21.71 70.37
CA PRO A 49 -46.00 22.25 71.26
C PRO A 49 -44.63 21.55 71.13
N ALA A 50 -43.63 22.12 71.78
CA ALA A 50 -42.21 21.77 71.64
C ALA A 50 -41.66 20.86 72.76
N ALA A 51 -40.38 20.48 72.58
CA ALA A 51 -39.37 20.13 73.58
C ALA A 51 -39.30 18.68 74.13
N ALA A 52 -38.33 17.93 73.60
CA ALA A 52 -37.29 17.13 74.30
C ALA A 52 -36.32 16.66 73.18
N ASP A 53 -35.08 17.11 73.10
CA ASP A 53 -33.92 16.73 73.92
C ASP A 53 -33.66 15.20 73.95
N GLU A 54 -33.09 14.68 72.86
CA GLU A 54 -32.18 13.54 72.95
C GLU A 54 -30.90 13.84 72.16
N ARG A 55 -29.78 13.95 72.89
CA ARG A 55 -28.44 14.05 72.34
C ARG A 55 -28.03 12.74 71.68
N HIS A 56 -28.43 12.54 70.43
CA HIS A 56 -27.80 11.53 69.60
C HIS A 56 -26.47 12.08 69.07
N THR A 57 -25.38 11.67 69.73
CA THR A 57 -24.02 11.75 69.20
C THR A 57 -23.75 10.48 68.41
N PRO A 58 -23.94 10.44 67.07
CA PRO A 58 -23.36 9.37 66.28
C PRO A 58 -21.84 9.49 66.37
N ALA A 59 -21.20 8.44 66.85
CA ALA A 59 -19.76 8.42 67.08
C ALA A 59 -19.00 8.68 65.77
N SER A 60 -18.08 9.64 65.80
CA SER A 60 -17.08 9.75 64.75
C SER A 60 -16.15 8.54 64.83
N SER A 61 -16.36 7.60 63.92
CA SER A 61 -15.37 6.60 63.50
C SER A 61 -15.72 6.17 62.07
N ALA A 62 -15.75 7.15 61.17
CA ALA A 62 -15.44 6.87 59.79
C ALA A 62 -14.01 6.32 59.78
N THR A 63 -13.88 5.00 59.77
CA THR A 63 -12.65 4.34 59.33
C THR A 63 -12.34 4.96 57.98
N ALA A 64 -11.19 5.60 57.84
CA ALA A 64 -10.78 6.13 56.56
C ALA A 64 -10.64 4.93 55.63
N SER A 65 -11.64 4.69 54.78
CA SER A 65 -11.55 3.69 53.73
C SER A 65 -10.27 3.96 52.96
N ALA A 66 -9.43 2.94 52.84
CA ALA A 66 -8.27 3.03 51.98
C ALA A 66 -8.73 3.55 50.60
N PRO A 67 -8.02 4.50 49.98
CA PRO A 67 -8.40 4.98 48.67
C PRO A 67 -8.57 3.80 47.70
N PRO A 68 -9.64 3.78 46.88
CA PRO A 68 -9.88 2.68 45.95
C PRO A 68 -8.66 2.48 45.06
N GLU A 69 -8.16 1.25 45.04
CA GLU A 69 -7.03 0.86 44.20
C GLU A 69 -7.43 0.94 42.73
N ILE A 70 -6.66 1.67 41.93
CA ILE A 70 -6.93 1.90 40.52
C ILE A 70 -6.17 0.85 39.71
N ALA A 71 -6.86 0.13 38.85
CA ALA A 71 -6.21 -0.78 37.91
C ALA A 71 -5.36 -0.03 36.89
N ASP A 72 -4.26 -0.64 36.46
CA ASP A 72 -3.46 -0.17 35.32
C ASP A 72 -4.18 -0.55 34.01
N TYR A 73 -4.55 0.46 33.23
CA TYR A 73 -5.19 0.29 31.92
C TYR A 73 -4.23 0.48 30.73
N THR A 74 -2.92 0.64 30.95
CA THR A 74 -1.95 0.79 29.84
C THR A 74 -2.05 -0.38 28.86
N GLY A 75 -2.02 -0.06 27.56
CA GLY A 75 -2.25 -1.01 26.48
C GLY A 75 -3.72 -1.44 26.25
N ARG A 76 -4.67 -1.10 27.13
CA ARG A 76 -6.12 -1.36 26.93
C ARG A 76 -6.77 -0.31 26.04
N SER A 77 -8.00 -0.58 25.59
CA SER A 77 -8.80 0.42 24.88
C SER A 77 -9.18 1.56 25.83
N LEU A 78 -9.12 2.79 25.34
CA LEU A 78 -9.47 3.97 26.13
C LEU A 78 -10.94 3.97 26.56
N ALA A 79 -11.84 3.47 25.70
CA ALA A 79 -13.26 3.33 26.04
C ALA A 79 -13.49 2.41 27.25
N GLU A 80 -12.83 1.23 27.30
CA GLU A 80 -12.91 0.30 28.43
C GLU A 80 -12.31 0.91 29.71
N ALA A 81 -11.14 1.56 29.59
CA ALA A 81 -10.47 2.20 30.72
C ALA A 81 -11.33 3.31 31.35
N GLU A 82 -11.90 4.17 30.51
CA GLU A 82 -12.84 5.21 30.93
C GLU A 82 -14.11 4.64 31.59
N GLU A 83 -14.73 3.63 31.00
CA GLU A 83 -15.95 3.00 31.54
C GLU A 83 -15.72 2.37 32.91
N ARG A 84 -14.69 1.51 33.02
CA ARG A 84 -14.36 0.82 34.28
C ARG A 84 -13.93 1.80 35.37
N THR A 85 -13.22 2.87 35.03
CA THR A 85 -12.75 3.82 36.04
C THR A 85 -13.88 4.71 36.57
N ARG A 86 -14.83 5.10 35.70
CA ARG A 86 -16.07 5.77 36.15
C ARG A 86 -16.95 4.85 37.01
N SER A 87 -17.00 3.55 36.72
CA SER A 87 -17.82 2.61 37.51
C SER A 87 -17.33 2.43 38.95
N VAL A 88 -16.05 2.70 39.22
CA VAL A 88 -15.47 2.75 40.58
C VAL A 88 -15.40 4.18 41.17
N GLY A 89 -16.08 5.15 40.56
CA GLY A 89 -16.32 6.48 41.13
C GLY A 89 -15.32 7.58 40.74
N PHE A 90 -14.38 7.31 39.83
CA PHE A 90 -13.40 8.31 39.37
C PHE A 90 -13.94 9.17 38.23
N THR A 91 -13.53 10.44 38.25
CA THR A 91 -13.69 11.36 37.12
C THR A 91 -12.53 11.17 36.14
N THR A 92 -12.84 11.04 34.86
CA THR A 92 -11.85 10.76 33.80
C THR A 92 -11.62 11.98 32.92
N THR A 93 -10.37 12.37 32.71
CA THR A 93 -9.92 13.17 31.56
C THR A 93 -9.16 12.29 30.57
N ARG A 94 -8.93 12.82 29.35
CA ARG A 94 -8.17 12.15 28.29
C ARG A 94 -7.55 13.16 27.35
N HIS A 95 -6.41 12.79 26.78
CA HIS A 95 -5.78 13.49 25.67
C HIS A 95 -4.98 12.54 24.79
N ASP A 96 -4.53 13.05 23.65
CA ASP A 96 -3.63 12.33 22.75
C ASP A 96 -2.21 12.38 23.34
N ALA A 97 -1.64 11.20 23.60
CA ALA A 97 -0.31 11.05 24.19
C ALA A 97 0.83 11.60 23.31
N SER A 98 0.55 11.90 22.05
CA SER A 98 1.55 12.37 21.09
C SER A 98 1.66 13.89 21.01
N THR A 99 2.79 14.37 20.47
CA THR A 99 2.99 15.78 20.07
C THR A 99 1.89 16.36 19.16
N GLU A 100 1.06 15.53 18.52
CA GLU A 100 -0.04 15.99 17.65
C GLU A 100 -1.22 16.57 18.44
N ASN A 101 -1.38 16.21 19.72
CA ASN A 101 -2.44 16.69 20.63
C ASN A 101 -3.84 16.70 19.99
N ARG A 102 -4.22 15.61 19.30
CA ARG A 102 -5.49 15.50 18.57
C ARG A 102 -6.67 15.34 19.52
N ALA A 103 -7.80 15.96 19.15
CA ALA A 103 -9.04 15.84 19.91
C ALA A 103 -9.62 14.41 19.83
N ILE A 104 -9.76 13.75 20.99
CA ILE A 104 -10.33 12.40 21.09
C ILE A 104 -11.86 12.47 21.17
N HIS A 105 -12.49 12.45 19.99
CA HIS A 105 -13.95 12.44 19.83
C HIS A 105 -14.60 11.06 20.01
N ASN A 106 -13.87 9.97 19.74
CA ASN A 106 -14.34 8.58 19.90
C ASN A 106 -13.23 7.75 20.53
N SER A 107 -13.39 7.36 21.80
CA SER A 107 -12.39 6.62 22.58
C SER A 107 -12.24 5.14 22.19
N ALA A 108 -13.13 4.56 21.40
CA ALA A 108 -13.02 3.15 20.96
C ALA A 108 -11.85 2.91 20.00
N ASN A 109 -11.43 3.94 19.26
CA ASN A 109 -10.32 3.87 18.30
C ASN A 109 -8.97 4.31 18.91
N TRP A 110 -8.85 4.25 20.24
CA TRP A 110 -7.69 4.72 20.99
C TRP A 110 -7.28 3.70 22.06
N ARG A 111 -5.99 3.67 22.35
CA ARG A 111 -5.34 2.76 23.28
C ARG A 111 -4.57 3.56 24.31
N VAL A 112 -4.79 3.28 25.60
CA VAL A 112 -4.11 3.98 26.69
C VAL A 112 -2.60 3.71 26.61
N CYS A 113 -1.81 4.78 26.68
CA CYS A 113 -0.35 4.74 26.70
C CYS A 113 0.19 5.10 28.08
N PHE A 114 -0.38 6.12 28.71
CA PHE A 114 -0.07 6.50 30.08
C PHE A 114 -1.35 6.78 30.86
N GLN A 115 -1.23 6.68 32.17
CA GLN A 115 -2.30 6.85 33.13
C GLN A 115 -1.71 7.62 34.32
N ASP A 116 -2.21 8.83 34.56
CA ASP A 116 -1.92 9.59 35.79
C ASP A 116 -3.17 9.62 36.66
N SER A 117 -3.01 9.50 37.97
CA SER A 117 -4.14 9.32 38.88
C SER A 117 -3.94 9.99 40.24
N ASP A 118 -4.91 10.82 40.61
CA ASP A 118 -5.02 11.42 41.93
C ASP A 118 -6.18 10.74 42.69
N THR A 119 -5.81 9.75 43.51
CA THR A 119 -6.72 9.00 44.39
C THR A 119 -7.35 9.86 45.49
N ALA A 120 -6.76 11.01 45.83
CA ALA A 120 -7.31 11.93 46.82
C ALA A 120 -8.41 12.83 46.22
N ARG A 121 -8.30 13.14 44.93
CA ARG A 121 -9.33 13.89 44.15
C ARG A 121 -10.32 12.99 43.42
N MET A 122 -10.10 11.67 43.41
CA MET A 122 -10.84 10.71 42.58
C MET A 122 -10.81 11.11 41.09
N THR A 123 -9.66 11.54 40.59
CA THR A 123 -9.45 11.91 39.19
C THR A 123 -8.39 11.03 38.53
N ILE A 124 -8.62 10.69 37.27
CA ILE A 124 -7.65 10.00 36.42
C ILE A 124 -7.54 10.71 35.08
N ASP A 125 -6.34 10.77 34.53
CA ASP A 125 -6.08 11.26 33.19
C ASP A 125 -5.48 10.16 32.33
N PHE A 126 -6.02 10.00 31.12
CA PHE A 126 -5.59 8.98 30.17
C PHE A 126 -4.97 9.62 28.93
N ALA A 127 -3.65 9.55 28.85
CA ALA A 127 -2.92 9.81 27.63
C ALA A 127 -3.00 8.59 26.71
N ALA A 128 -3.60 8.73 25.53
CA ALA A 128 -3.82 7.62 24.60
C ALA A 128 -3.23 7.88 23.22
N ALA A 129 -2.79 6.82 22.54
CA ALA A 129 -2.46 6.85 21.11
C ALA A 129 -3.61 6.23 20.30
N LYS A 130 -3.74 6.63 19.03
CA LYS A 130 -4.78 6.07 18.15
C LYS A 130 -4.46 4.61 17.82
N SER A 131 -5.48 3.79 17.60
CA SER A 131 -5.30 2.37 17.28
C SER A 131 -4.45 2.18 16.03
N GLY A 132 -3.41 1.34 16.13
CA GLY A 132 -2.42 1.11 15.07
C GLY A 132 -1.22 2.08 15.09
N GLU A 133 -1.19 3.04 16.02
CA GLU A 133 -0.02 3.87 16.32
C GLU A 133 0.75 3.31 17.54
N PRO A 134 2.09 3.45 17.57
CA PRO A 134 2.90 3.13 18.74
C PRO A 134 2.57 4.10 19.89
N CYS A 135 2.82 3.69 21.14
CA CYS A 135 2.90 4.71 22.19
C CYS A 135 4.20 5.51 22.02
N PRO A 136 4.19 6.84 22.30
CA PRO A 136 5.42 7.58 22.46
C PRO A 136 6.17 7.09 23.71
N LYS A 137 7.43 7.52 23.90
CA LYS A 137 8.25 7.10 25.06
C LYS A 137 7.82 7.75 26.37
N GLU A 138 7.25 8.95 26.27
CA GLU A 138 6.75 9.79 27.34
C GLU A 138 5.51 10.53 26.84
N ASP A 139 4.70 11.03 27.76
CA ASP A 139 3.47 11.74 27.43
C ASP A 139 3.78 13.11 26.77
N GLY A 140 2.98 13.48 25.77
CA GLY A 140 3.26 14.58 24.84
C GLY A 140 4.45 14.34 23.90
N GLY A 141 5.05 13.14 23.89
CA GLY A 141 6.23 12.80 23.10
C GLY A 141 5.95 12.44 21.64
N PRO A 142 6.98 12.38 20.76
CA PRO A 142 6.81 11.98 19.37
C PRO A 142 6.53 10.48 19.24
N LEU A 143 5.66 10.11 18.28
CA LEU A 143 5.32 8.71 17.99
C LEU A 143 6.54 7.92 17.52
N ALA A 144 6.89 6.85 18.24
CA ALA A 144 8.03 5.98 17.96
C ALA A 144 7.73 4.96 16.85
N TRP A 145 7.43 5.45 15.63
CA TRP A 145 7.17 4.60 14.47
C TRP A 145 8.38 3.73 14.10
N PRO A 146 8.14 2.47 13.65
CA PRO A 146 9.21 1.59 13.23
C PRO A 146 9.88 2.10 11.94
N MET A 147 11.16 1.75 11.80
CA MET A 147 11.92 2.00 10.57
C MET A 147 11.94 0.75 9.71
N MET A 148 11.79 0.94 8.40
CA MET A 148 11.90 -0.12 7.41
C MET A 148 13.32 -0.72 7.45
N PRO A 149 13.48 -2.03 7.72
CA PRO A 149 14.77 -2.69 7.61
C PRO A 149 15.21 -2.75 6.14
N ASP A 150 16.51 -2.87 5.92
CA ASP A 150 17.04 -3.34 4.65
C ASP A 150 16.82 -4.86 4.57
N VAL A 151 16.05 -5.30 3.57
CA VAL A 151 15.73 -6.70 3.30
C VAL A 151 16.00 -7.08 1.84
N VAL A 152 16.58 -6.19 1.02
CA VAL A 152 16.95 -6.50 -0.37
C VAL A 152 18.02 -7.59 -0.40
N GLY A 153 17.87 -8.55 -1.31
CA GLY A 153 18.70 -9.75 -1.42
C GLY A 153 18.44 -10.82 -0.36
N ALA A 154 17.66 -10.53 0.69
CA ALA A 154 17.29 -11.51 1.70
C ALA A 154 16.23 -12.50 1.16
N THR A 155 16.20 -13.71 1.72
CA THR A 155 15.08 -14.63 1.48
C THR A 155 13.80 -14.11 2.15
N TYR A 156 12.63 -14.42 1.60
CA TYR A 156 11.34 -14.01 2.17
C TYR A 156 11.20 -14.40 3.66
N ALA A 157 11.61 -15.63 4.02
CA ALA A 157 11.61 -16.12 5.39
C ALA A 157 12.56 -15.35 6.33
N SER A 158 13.57 -14.65 5.79
CA SER A 158 14.45 -13.75 6.53
C SER A 158 13.87 -12.34 6.60
N ALA A 159 13.34 -11.82 5.49
CA ALA A 159 12.68 -10.52 5.41
C ALA A 159 11.49 -10.42 6.40
N VAL A 160 10.64 -11.44 6.45
CA VAL A 160 9.51 -11.55 7.40
C VAL A 160 9.97 -11.45 8.85
N LYS A 161 11.10 -12.07 9.21
CA LYS A 161 11.67 -11.99 10.57
C LYS A 161 12.16 -10.57 10.87
N SER A 162 12.89 -9.94 9.95
CA SER A 162 13.37 -8.57 10.09
C SER A 162 12.22 -7.56 10.23
N LEU A 163 11.19 -7.66 9.39
CA LEU A 163 10.00 -6.80 9.46
C LEU A 163 9.27 -6.95 10.80
N THR A 164 9.02 -8.20 11.23
CA THR A 164 8.35 -8.48 12.51
C THR A 164 9.18 -7.99 13.69
N HIS A 165 10.51 -8.18 13.67
CA HIS A 165 11.41 -7.69 14.72
C HIS A 165 11.44 -6.17 14.81
N SER A 166 11.38 -5.47 13.66
CA SER A 166 11.23 -4.02 13.61
C SER A 166 9.84 -3.53 14.04
N GLY A 167 8.87 -4.41 14.32
CA GLY A 167 7.51 -4.02 14.72
C GLY A 167 6.57 -3.68 13.54
N ILE A 168 6.93 -4.09 12.31
CA ILE A 168 6.10 -3.91 11.13
C ILE A 168 5.16 -5.11 10.99
N SER A 169 3.85 -4.85 10.88
CA SER A 169 2.84 -5.91 10.73
C SER A 169 2.84 -6.49 9.32
N LEU A 170 2.96 -7.81 9.21
CA LEU A 170 2.86 -8.55 7.95
C LEU A 170 1.51 -8.36 7.25
N SER A 171 0.46 -7.98 7.99
CA SER A 171 -0.86 -7.65 7.42
C SER A 171 -0.88 -6.39 6.55
N ARG A 172 0.24 -5.65 6.45
CA ARG A 172 0.44 -4.52 5.54
C ARG A 172 1.50 -4.80 4.48
N VAL A 173 2.01 -6.03 4.42
CA VAL A 173 3.00 -6.44 3.43
C VAL A 173 2.26 -6.98 2.22
N THR A 174 2.37 -6.28 1.10
CA THR A 174 1.98 -6.76 -0.22
C THR A 174 3.19 -7.36 -0.92
N LEU A 175 2.95 -8.40 -1.73
CA LEU A 175 3.97 -9.09 -2.51
C LEU A 175 3.66 -8.86 -3.98
N ASP A 176 4.71 -8.62 -4.76
CA ASP A 176 4.68 -8.59 -6.23
C ASP A 176 5.72 -9.61 -6.73
N ASP A 177 5.59 -10.06 -7.99
CA ASP A 177 6.73 -10.69 -8.65
C ASP A 177 7.64 -9.61 -9.27
N VAL A 178 8.89 -9.97 -9.55
CA VAL A 178 9.87 -9.09 -10.16
C VAL A 178 9.84 -9.15 -11.70
N TYR A 179 9.21 -10.18 -12.27
CA TYR A 179 9.07 -10.40 -13.72
C TYR A 179 7.66 -10.10 -14.23
N LEU A 180 7.55 -9.66 -15.49
CA LEU A 180 6.30 -9.20 -16.11
C LEU A 180 5.33 -10.31 -16.54
N ASP A 181 5.79 -11.55 -16.61
CA ASP A 181 5.08 -12.74 -17.08
C ASP A 181 4.82 -13.80 -15.99
N VAL A 182 5.14 -13.47 -14.74
CA VAL A 182 4.97 -14.35 -13.57
C VAL A 182 3.91 -13.75 -12.64
N ASP A 183 2.98 -14.57 -12.16
CA ASP A 183 1.98 -14.15 -11.18
C ASP A 183 2.63 -13.96 -9.79
N ALA A 184 2.39 -12.81 -9.16
CA ALA A 184 2.85 -12.50 -7.80
C ALA A 184 2.43 -13.58 -6.78
N PRO A 185 3.34 -14.09 -5.94
CA PRO A 185 3.01 -15.14 -4.98
C PRO A 185 2.11 -14.63 -3.86
N THR A 186 1.17 -15.47 -3.41
CA THR A 186 0.47 -15.17 -2.15
C THR A 186 1.42 -15.30 -0.95
N ALA A 187 1.12 -14.59 0.14
CA ALA A 187 1.91 -14.69 1.37
C ALA A 187 2.03 -16.12 1.91
N ASP A 188 1.01 -16.97 1.71
CA ASP A 188 1.05 -18.38 2.12
C ASP A 188 1.94 -19.25 1.21
N GLU A 189 2.07 -18.93 -0.07
CA GLU A 189 2.98 -19.61 -1.02
C GLU A 189 4.43 -19.17 -0.78
N ALA A 190 4.63 -17.86 -0.64
CA ALA A 190 5.91 -17.29 -0.25
C ALA A 190 6.38 -17.85 1.11
N ALA A 191 5.48 -18.03 2.09
CA ALA A 191 5.84 -18.62 3.38
C ALA A 191 6.21 -20.11 3.32
N LYS A 192 5.51 -20.92 2.51
CA LYS A 192 5.83 -22.37 2.35
C LYS A 192 7.24 -22.58 1.80
N ASN A 193 7.60 -21.82 0.78
CA ASN A 193 8.88 -21.93 0.07
C ASN A 193 9.80 -20.74 0.36
N GLY A 194 9.76 -20.17 1.58
CA GLY A 194 10.35 -18.86 1.88
C GLY A 194 11.88 -18.73 1.81
N ASN A 195 12.58 -19.78 1.37
CA ASN A 195 14.01 -19.75 1.03
C ASN A 195 14.27 -19.76 -0.49
N GLU A 196 13.27 -20.10 -1.31
CA GLU A 196 13.33 -19.99 -2.79
C GLU A 196 12.98 -18.57 -3.25
N TRP A 197 12.21 -17.83 -2.46
CA TRP A 197 11.81 -16.46 -2.75
C TRP A 197 12.83 -15.47 -2.18
N HIS A 198 13.36 -14.60 -3.04
CA HIS A 198 14.32 -13.55 -2.70
C HIS A 198 13.72 -12.18 -2.94
N VAL A 199 13.90 -11.26 -2.00
CA VAL A 199 13.46 -9.86 -2.15
C VAL A 199 14.39 -9.15 -3.12
N CYS A 200 13.86 -8.69 -4.24
CA CYS A 200 14.61 -7.94 -5.24
C CYS A 200 14.45 -6.44 -5.09
N PHE A 201 13.24 -5.98 -4.80
CA PHE A 201 12.97 -4.60 -4.44
C PHE A 201 12.09 -4.53 -3.19
N GLN A 202 12.18 -3.40 -2.49
CA GLN A 202 11.33 -3.10 -1.35
C GLN A 202 10.80 -1.67 -1.46
N SER A 203 9.62 -1.45 -0.91
CA SER A 203 9.06 -0.12 -0.70
C SER A 203 8.36 -0.09 0.66
N PRO A 204 8.66 0.86 1.57
CA PRO A 204 9.65 1.93 1.44
C PRO A 204 11.12 1.46 1.34
N ASP A 205 12.01 2.37 0.97
CA ASP A 205 13.46 2.15 1.07
C ASP A 205 13.88 1.86 2.52
N ASP A 206 15.15 1.46 2.69
CA ASP A 206 15.73 1.25 4.00
C ASP A 206 15.70 2.52 4.88
N LYS A 207 15.58 2.31 6.20
CA LYS A 207 15.56 3.37 7.23
C LYS A 207 14.45 4.42 7.06
N LYS A 208 13.49 4.23 6.16
CA LYS A 208 12.28 5.08 6.07
C LYS A 208 11.29 4.71 7.17
N GLN A 209 10.54 5.70 7.65
CA GLN A 209 9.57 5.52 8.71
C GLN A 209 8.28 4.87 8.17
N VAL A 210 7.80 3.80 8.84
CA VAL A 210 6.60 3.05 8.43
C VAL A 210 5.43 3.44 9.33
N HIS A 211 4.51 4.26 8.80
CA HIS A 211 3.34 4.77 9.52
C HIS A 211 2.15 3.79 9.48
N SER A 212 1.04 4.15 10.13
CA SER A 212 -0.20 3.35 10.15
C SER A 212 -0.80 3.09 8.77
N THR A 213 -0.59 4.00 7.83
CA THR A 213 -1.08 3.93 6.44
C THR A 213 0.01 3.63 5.42
N THR A 214 1.25 3.38 5.86
CA THR A 214 2.32 2.97 4.96
C THR A 214 2.10 1.50 4.58
N GLU A 215 1.81 1.28 3.31
CA GLU A 215 1.90 -0.05 2.69
C GLU A 215 3.37 -0.42 2.52
N VAL A 216 3.70 -1.68 2.82
CA VAL A 216 5.03 -2.23 2.59
C VAL A 216 4.92 -3.20 1.45
N ARG A 217 5.66 -2.99 0.36
CA ARG A 217 5.74 -3.93 -0.77
C ARG A 217 7.11 -4.60 -0.79
N LEU A 218 7.11 -5.89 -1.07
CA LEU A 218 8.31 -6.66 -1.41
C LEU A 218 8.10 -7.26 -2.81
N ASP A 219 8.93 -6.87 -3.77
CA ASP A 219 8.92 -7.41 -5.12
C ASP A 219 9.90 -8.61 -5.13
N LEU A 220 9.39 -9.82 -5.37
CA LEU A 220 10.10 -11.08 -5.14
C LEU A 220 10.53 -11.74 -6.46
N GLY A 221 11.73 -12.32 -6.49
CA GLY A 221 12.14 -13.28 -7.53
C GLY A 221 12.28 -14.68 -6.95
N ARG A 222 11.86 -15.71 -7.70
CA ARG A 222 11.98 -17.11 -7.27
C ARG A 222 13.19 -17.80 -7.87
N TRP A 223 14.09 -18.29 -7.03
CA TRP A 223 15.27 -19.05 -7.45
C TRP A 223 15.20 -20.48 -6.92
N THR A 224 15.17 -21.43 -7.86
CA THR A 224 15.20 -22.88 -7.61
C THR A 224 16.40 -23.50 -8.34
N ASP A 225 16.64 -24.80 -8.13
CA ASP A 225 17.72 -25.50 -8.84
C ASP A 225 17.50 -25.56 -10.37
N ASP A 226 16.24 -25.47 -10.83
CA ASP A 226 15.90 -25.45 -12.25
C ASP A 226 15.77 -24.03 -12.84
N SER A 227 15.85 -22.97 -12.02
CA SER A 227 15.72 -21.58 -12.47
C SER A 227 16.90 -21.16 -13.35
N SER A 228 16.59 -20.71 -14.56
CA SER A 228 17.52 -20.14 -15.56
C SER A 228 18.06 -18.78 -15.13
N VAL A 229 17.24 -17.98 -14.43
CA VAL A 229 17.61 -16.69 -13.85
C VAL A 229 17.73 -16.84 -12.33
N ARG A 230 18.85 -16.38 -11.75
CA ARG A 230 19.15 -16.47 -10.31
C ARG A 230 19.66 -15.14 -9.74
N SER A 231 19.16 -14.05 -10.32
CA SER A 231 19.53 -12.68 -9.99
C SER A 231 18.34 -11.78 -10.18
N CYS A 232 18.22 -10.77 -9.33
CA CYS A 232 17.24 -9.71 -9.52
C CYS A 232 17.57 -8.93 -10.81
N PRO A 233 16.56 -8.50 -11.60
CA PRO A 233 16.79 -7.57 -12.70
C PRO A 233 17.27 -6.22 -12.17
N ASP A 234 17.92 -5.41 -13.01
CA ASP A 234 18.43 -4.09 -12.63
C ASP A 234 17.31 -3.09 -12.28
N SER A 235 16.09 -3.33 -12.76
CA SER A 235 14.91 -2.51 -12.46
C SER A 235 13.61 -3.30 -12.50
N LYS A 236 12.68 -2.97 -11.59
CA LYS A 236 11.31 -3.50 -11.53
C LYS A 236 10.54 -3.24 -12.82
N ASP A 237 9.58 -4.11 -13.13
CA ASP A 237 8.63 -3.98 -14.25
C ASP A 237 9.30 -3.87 -15.65
N THR A 238 10.53 -4.39 -15.83
CA THR A 238 11.29 -4.28 -17.10
C THR A 238 11.65 -5.59 -17.77
N THR A 239 11.59 -6.71 -17.03
CA THR A 239 12.17 -7.99 -17.45
C THR A 239 11.11 -9.09 -17.44
N TYR A 240 11.20 -9.99 -18.41
CA TYR A 240 10.41 -11.23 -18.48
C TYR A 240 11.29 -12.38 -17.98
N GLU A 241 10.74 -13.34 -17.23
CA GLU A 241 11.50 -14.54 -16.81
C GLU A 241 11.80 -15.43 -18.02
N ASP A 242 10.82 -15.61 -18.91
CA ASP A 242 11.03 -16.23 -20.23
C ASP A 242 11.13 -15.14 -21.31
N PRO A 243 12.30 -14.93 -21.95
CA PRO A 243 12.44 -13.99 -23.06
C PRO A 243 11.50 -14.26 -24.24
N ALA A 244 10.94 -15.46 -24.39
CA ALA A 244 9.94 -15.77 -25.42
C ALA A 244 8.54 -15.19 -25.13
N ASN A 245 8.28 -14.74 -23.89
CA ASN A 245 7.06 -14.02 -23.51
C ASN A 245 7.19 -12.51 -23.71
N ALA A 246 8.41 -12.00 -23.89
CA ALA A 246 8.62 -10.58 -24.17
C ALA A 246 7.90 -10.20 -25.48
N PRO A 247 7.10 -9.11 -25.51
CA PRO A 247 6.41 -8.71 -26.73
C PRO A 247 7.44 -8.35 -27.79
N ASP A 248 7.31 -8.95 -28.98
CA ASP A 248 8.12 -8.65 -30.15
C ASP A 248 8.22 -7.13 -30.33
N SER A 249 9.37 -6.56 -29.96
CA SER A 249 9.66 -5.17 -30.27
C SER A 249 9.94 -5.14 -31.77
N HIS A 250 8.88 -4.92 -32.54
CA HIS A 250 8.97 -4.46 -33.91
C HIS A 250 9.70 -3.12 -33.88
N GLU A 251 11.03 -3.19 -33.97
CA GLU A 251 11.81 -2.12 -34.55
C GLU A 251 11.31 -2.01 -35.99
N ASP A 252 10.55 -0.95 -36.26
CA ASP A 252 10.12 -0.60 -37.61
C ASP A 252 11.37 -0.18 -38.41
N GLU A 253 12.14 -1.18 -38.88
CA GLU A 253 13.14 -1.03 -39.94
C GLU A 253 12.43 -0.75 -41.28
N ASP A 254 11.68 0.35 -41.35
CA ASP A 254 11.25 1.00 -42.60
C ASP A 254 12.47 1.68 -43.26
N GLY A 255 13.49 0.87 -43.53
CA GLY A 255 14.73 1.19 -44.24
C GLY A 255 14.56 1.23 -45.76
N ASP A 256 13.37 1.57 -46.27
CA ASP A 256 13.09 1.62 -47.71
C ASP A 256 13.51 2.94 -48.35
N GLY A 257 14.82 3.07 -48.54
CA GLY A 257 15.42 4.11 -49.37
C GLY A 257 15.16 3.88 -50.86
N SER A 258 14.06 4.40 -51.40
CA SER A 258 13.83 4.48 -52.85
C SER A 258 13.34 5.85 -53.32
N GLY A 259 14.29 6.74 -53.66
CA GLY A 259 14.06 8.13 -54.04
C GLY A 259 14.95 8.64 -55.18
N SER A 260 15.19 7.83 -56.21
CA SER A 260 15.92 8.28 -57.41
C SER A 260 15.05 9.14 -58.32
N ALA A 261 15.28 10.45 -58.31
CA ALA A 261 14.85 11.36 -59.37
C ALA A 261 16.05 12.20 -59.85
N SER A 262 16.49 11.97 -61.07
CA SER A 262 17.68 12.61 -61.65
C SER A 262 17.39 13.99 -62.26
N GLY A 263 18.38 14.90 -62.16
CA GLY A 263 18.61 15.95 -63.16
C GLY A 263 18.55 17.40 -62.66
N GLY A 264 19.56 18.21 -63.05
CA GLY A 264 19.48 19.67 -62.99
C GLY A 264 20.76 20.39 -62.57
N ASP A 265 21.71 20.59 -63.49
CA ASP A 265 22.90 21.43 -63.29
C ASP A 265 22.55 22.93 -63.10
N GLY A 266 23.31 23.67 -62.27
CA GLY A 266 23.01 25.08 -61.97
C GLY A 266 24.13 25.87 -61.27
N HIS A 267 25.07 26.38 -62.06
CA HIS A 267 26.29 27.11 -61.66
C HIS A 267 26.15 28.28 -60.66
N SER A 268 27.15 28.36 -59.76
CA SER A 268 27.93 29.57 -59.37
C SER A 268 27.24 30.89 -58.97
N SER A 269 27.43 31.30 -57.71
CA SER A 269 28.33 32.41 -57.29
C SER A 269 27.89 33.09 -55.98
N GLY A 270 28.85 33.58 -55.17
CA GLY A 270 28.56 34.39 -53.98
C GLY A 270 29.59 34.21 -52.86
N ALA A 271 30.51 35.16 -52.71
CA ALA A 271 31.60 35.11 -51.71
C ALA A 271 31.42 36.11 -50.56
N ALA A 272 31.62 35.66 -49.31
CA ALA A 272 32.11 36.42 -48.15
C ALA A 272 32.42 35.41 -47.02
N ARG A 273 33.66 35.20 -46.56
CA ARG A 273 34.59 36.06 -45.78
C ARG A 273 34.22 36.23 -44.30
N SER A 274 35.25 36.09 -43.45
CA SER A 274 35.33 36.33 -41.98
C SER A 274 34.89 35.15 -41.10
N GLY A 275 35.66 34.69 -40.10
CA GLY A 275 37.06 34.97 -39.73
C GLY A 275 37.37 34.61 -38.26
N SER A 276 38.59 34.10 -37.99
CA SER A 276 39.25 34.00 -36.65
C SER A 276 38.63 33.06 -35.58
N SER A 277 39.33 32.53 -34.56
CA SER A 277 40.77 32.23 -34.34
C SER A 277 40.98 31.54 -32.97
N GLY A 278 41.88 30.54 -32.88
CA GLY A 278 42.39 29.97 -31.60
C GLY A 278 41.50 28.90 -30.93
N GLY A 279 42.02 28.01 -30.07
CA GLY A 279 43.42 27.73 -29.72
C GLY A 279 43.58 26.85 -28.46
N SER A 280 44.21 25.68 -28.62
CA SER A 280 45.04 24.90 -27.65
C SER A 280 44.59 24.65 -26.19
N GLY A 281 44.62 23.38 -25.74
CA GLY A 281 44.81 23.06 -24.31
C GLY A 281 44.47 21.63 -23.87
N ALA A 282 45.48 20.76 -23.70
CA ALA A 282 45.42 19.52 -22.91
C ALA A 282 46.37 19.64 -21.68
N PRO A 283 46.14 18.90 -20.58
CA PRO A 283 46.84 17.62 -20.32
C PRO A 283 45.87 16.51 -19.79
N SER A 284 46.06 15.19 -19.91
CA SER A 284 47.21 14.26 -19.75
C SER A 284 47.45 13.74 -18.31
N GLY A 285 47.40 12.41 -18.15
CA GLY A 285 47.76 11.64 -16.94
C GLY A 285 46.60 10.75 -16.43
N GLY A 286 46.63 9.41 -16.41
CA GLY A 286 47.65 8.45 -16.86
C GLY A 286 48.39 7.75 -15.71
N ASN A 287 48.06 6.46 -15.45
CA ASN A 287 49.02 5.40 -15.10
C ASN A 287 48.35 4.00 -15.01
N THR A 288 48.91 3.07 -15.78
CA THR A 288 48.85 1.59 -15.71
C THR A 288 50.09 1.09 -14.88
N PRO A 289 50.42 -0.22 -14.66
CA PRO A 289 50.16 -1.39 -15.54
C PRO A 289 50.02 -2.82 -14.92
N SER A 290 49.85 -3.78 -15.85
CA SER A 290 50.21 -5.22 -15.79
C SER A 290 49.38 -6.15 -14.89
N ASP A 291 49.07 -7.41 -15.21
CA ASP A 291 49.14 -8.28 -16.43
C ASP A 291 48.06 -9.41 -16.23
N GLY A 292 47.68 -10.32 -17.15
CA GLY A 292 48.07 -10.66 -18.53
C GLY A 292 47.47 -12.02 -18.96
N SER A 293 47.80 -12.54 -20.16
CA SER A 293 47.28 -13.78 -20.81
C SER A 293 45.88 -13.66 -21.45
N SER A 294 45.56 -13.88 -22.74
CA SER A 294 46.10 -14.64 -23.91
C SER A 294 45.52 -16.04 -24.13
N GLY A 295 44.88 -16.25 -25.29
CA GLY A 295 44.73 -17.56 -25.95
C GLY A 295 43.30 -17.93 -26.38
N GLY A 296 43.13 -18.33 -27.65
CA GLY A 296 41.99 -19.20 -28.03
C GLY A 296 41.09 -18.78 -29.18
N SER A 297 41.63 -18.47 -30.37
CA SER A 297 40.79 -18.51 -31.60
C SER A 297 40.44 -19.96 -31.94
N SER A 298 39.20 -20.25 -32.32
CA SER A 298 38.82 -21.54 -32.91
C SER A 298 37.72 -21.36 -33.95
N SER A 299 38.06 -21.70 -35.19
CA SER A 299 37.20 -21.64 -36.37
C SER A 299 36.38 -22.93 -36.53
N GLY A 300 35.10 -22.80 -36.87
CA GLY A 300 34.24 -23.91 -37.31
C GLY A 300 32.78 -23.70 -36.90
N GLY A 301 31.79 -23.92 -37.76
CA GLY A 301 31.84 -24.25 -39.17
C GLY A 301 30.44 -24.20 -39.77
N SER A 302 30.31 -23.75 -41.01
CA SER A 302 29.00 -23.59 -41.65
C SER A 302 28.35 -24.93 -41.96
N SER A 303 27.11 -25.14 -41.51
CA SER A 303 26.22 -26.18 -42.06
C SER A 303 24.86 -25.57 -42.36
N SER A 304 24.64 -25.28 -43.65
CA SER A 304 23.41 -24.73 -44.20
C SER A 304 22.27 -25.76 -44.16
N GLY A 305 21.27 -25.52 -43.31
CA GLY A 305 19.98 -26.20 -43.33
C GLY A 305 18.93 -25.32 -44.00
N GLY A 306 18.69 -25.50 -45.30
CA GLY A 306 17.65 -24.78 -46.03
C GLY A 306 16.33 -25.54 -46.08
N GLY A 307 15.22 -24.81 -46.02
CA GLY A 307 13.86 -25.33 -46.23
C GLY A 307 12.92 -25.05 -45.04
N ALA A 308 11.69 -24.56 -45.23
CA ALA A 308 11.09 -24.08 -46.47
C ALA A 308 9.97 -23.07 -46.16
N SER A 309 9.83 -22.05 -47.02
CA SER A 309 8.68 -21.15 -47.01
C SER A 309 7.42 -21.92 -47.38
N GLY A 310 6.47 -22.05 -46.45
CA GLY A 310 5.27 -22.87 -46.59
C GLY A 310 3.97 -22.10 -46.32
N GLY A 311 3.63 -21.14 -47.19
CA GLY A 311 2.27 -20.60 -47.21
C GLY A 311 1.29 -21.68 -47.70
N GLY A 312 0.33 -22.07 -46.88
CA GLY A 312 -0.56 -23.20 -47.19
C GLY A 312 -1.85 -23.19 -46.38
N THR A 313 -2.95 -22.84 -47.05
CA THR A 313 -4.31 -22.85 -46.50
C THR A 313 -4.81 -24.27 -46.23
N SER A 314 -5.66 -24.42 -45.20
CA SER A 314 -6.65 -25.49 -45.02
C SER A 314 -6.21 -26.96 -45.06
N GLY A 315 -6.21 -27.63 -43.90
CA GLY A 315 -6.17 -29.10 -43.80
C GLY A 315 -5.74 -29.56 -42.41
N GLY A 316 -6.61 -30.28 -41.70
CA GLY A 316 -6.38 -30.61 -40.29
C GLY A 316 -5.16 -31.50 -40.03
N SER A 317 -4.18 -30.96 -39.34
CA SER A 317 -3.18 -31.70 -38.56
C SER A 317 -3.12 -31.08 -37.17
N SER A 318 -3.35 -31.88 -36.13
CA SER A 318 -3.37 -31.41 -34.75
C SER A 318 -1.94 -31.13 -34.26
N GLY A 319 -1.46 -29.91 -34.55
CA GLY A 319 -0.22 -29.38 -33.98
C GLY A 319 -0.28 -29.33 -32.45
N THR A 320 0.89 -29.37 -31.83
CA THR A 320 1.03 -29.14 -30.39
C THR A 320 0.72 -27.68 -30.07
N VAL A 321 -0.17 -27.41 -29.13
CA VAL A 321 -0.62 -26.06 -28.76
C VAL A 321 -0.43 -25.80 -27.26
N HIS A 322 -0.20 -24.54 -26.91
CA HIS A 322 0.00 -24.10 -25.52
C HIS A 322 -1.29 -23.43 -24.99
N PRO A 323 -1.74 -23.74 -23.76
CA PRO A 323 -2.86 -23.02 -23.13
C PRO A 323 -2.64 -21.51 -23.11
N GLY A 324 -3.69 -20.74 -23.35
CA GLY A 324 -3.63 -19.26 -23.37
C GLY A 324 -3.02 -18.63 -24.62
N ALA A 325 -2.28 -19.37 -25.45
CA ALA A 325 -1.74 -18.86 -26.72
C ALA A 325 -2.87 -18.49 -27.70
N PHE A 326 -2.61 -17.52 -28.58
CA PHE A 326 -3.61 -17.05 -29.55
C PHE A 326 -3.97 -18.13 -30.59
N CYS A 327 -5.20 -18.07 -31.08
CA CYS A 327 -5.72 -19.02 -32.05
C CYS A 327 -6.78 -18.40 -32.97
N SER A 328 -7.02 -19.03 -34.13
CA SER A 328 -8.06 -18.64 -35.08
C SER A 328 -9.14 -19.72 -35.14
N PRO A 329 -10.38 -19.46 -34.67
CA PRO A 329 -11.44 -20.46 -34.69
C PRO A 329 -12.02 -20.66 -36.10
N PRO A 330 -12.56 -21.85 -36.43
CA PRO A 330 -12.64 -23.04 -35.58
C PRO A 330 -11.33 -23.86 -35.62
N ALA A 331 -10.75 -24.13 -34.45
CA ALA A 331 -9.53 -24.93 -34.33
C ALA A 331 -9.54 -25.78 -33.05
N THR A 332 -8.96 -26.98 -33.15
CA THR A 332 -8.71 -27.93 -32.06
C THR A 332 -7.24 -28.34 -32.08
N GLY A 333 -6.68 -28.68 -30.92
CA GLY A 333 -5.29 -29.07 -30.77
C GLY A 333 -5.06 -29.95 -29.54
N VAL A 334 -3.80 -30.32 -29.31
CA VAL A 334 -3.39 -31.02 -28.08
C VAL A 334 -2.14 -30.37 -27.49
N THR A 335 -1.99 -30.37 -26.16
CA THR A 335 -0.73 -29.95 -25.53
C THR A 335 0.35 -31.01 -25.71
N ALA A 336 1.61 -30.71 -25.35
CA ALA A 336 2.70 -31.69 -25.36
C ALA A 336 2.43 -32.89 -24.43
N ALA A 337 1.58 -32.70 -23.41
CA ALA A 337 1.10 -33.74 -22.50
C ALA A 337 -0.12 -34.53 -23.05
N GLY A 338 -0.60 -34.23 -24.26
CA GLY A 338 -1.76 -34.87 -24.88
C GLY A 338 -3.11 -34.31 -24.43
N THR A 339 -3.15 -33.23 -23.66
CA THR A 339 -4.39 -32.60 -23.18
C THR A 339 -5.16 -31.98 -24.36
N PRO A 340 -6.45 -32.29 -24.58
CA PRO A 340 -7.22 -31.71 -25.69
C PRO A 340 -7.55 -30.24 -25.44
N MET A 341 -7.45 -29.43 -26.50
CA MET A 341 -7.60 -27.98 -26.46
C MET A 341 -8.55 -27.48 -27.56
N VAL A 342 -9.32 -26.44 -27.24
CA VAL A 342 -10.27 -25.77 -28.14
C VAL A 342 -9.95 -24.28 -28.26
N CYS A 343 -10.11 -23.72 -29.46
CA CYS A 343 -9.96 -22.30 -29.69
C CYS A 343 -11.25 -21.53 -29.38
N GLY A 344 -11.20 -20.50 -28.52
CA GLY A 344 -12.38 -19.70 -28.16
C GLY A 344 -12.05 -18.33 -27.54
N PRO A 345 -13.04 -17.43 -27.39
CA PRO A 345 -12.82 -16.08 -26.87
C PRO A 345 -12.47 -16.10 -25.38
N ALA A 346 -11.43 -15.35 -25.01
CA ALA A 346 -11.02 -15.12 -23.63
C ALA A 346 -11.61 -13.80 -23.06
N ALA A 347 -11.31 -13.50 -21.79
CA ALA A 347 -11.80 -12.32 -21.09
C ALA A 347 -11.36 -10.98 -21.73
N ASP A 348 -10.26 -10.98 -22.50
CA ASP A 348 -9.78 -9.84 -23.29
C ASP A 348 -10.44 -9.70 -24.67
N GLY A 349 -11.43 -10.56 -24.98
CA GLY A 349 -12.15 -10.58 -26.26
C GLY A 349 -11.37 -11.19 -27.42
N ARG A 350 -10.12 -11.65 -27.21
CA ARG A 350 -9.30 -12.31 -28.23
C ARG A 350 -9.44 -13.84 -28.13
N ASN A 351 -9.28 -14.52 -29.26
CA ASN A 351 -9.37 -15.98 -29.29
C ASN A 351 -8.06 -16.63 -28.82
N ARG A 352 -8.17 -17.54 -27.85
CA ARG A 352 -7.05 -18.26 -27.23
C ARG A 352 -7.36 -19.75 -27.09
N TRP A 353 -6.32 -20.55 -26.88
CA TRP A 353 -6.45 -21.98 -26.60
C TRP A 353 -6.90 -22.22 -25.15
N HIS A 354 -8.07 -22.83 -24.99
CA HIS A 354 -8.64 -23.28 -23.72
C HIS A 354 -8.63 -24.81 -23.65
N HIS A 355 -8.72 -25.36 -22.45
CA HIS A 355 -8.99 -26.79 -22.27
C HIS A 355 -10.35 -27.14 -22.91
N ALA A 356 -10.41 -28.29 -23.60
CA ALA A 356 -11.63 -28.81 -24.20
C ALA A 356 -12.67 -29.29 -23.17
#